data_AF-A0A068V2P9-F1
#
_entry.id   AF-A0A068V2P9-F1
#
_cell.length_a   1.000
_cell.length_b   1.000
_cell.length_c   1.000
_cell.angle_alpha   90.00
_cell.angle_beta   90.00
_cell.angle_gamma   90.00
#
_symmetry.space_group_name_H-M   'P 1'
#
loop_
_entity.id
_entity.type
_entity.pdbx_description
1 polymer ?
#
loop_
_entity_poly.entity_id
_entity_poly.type
_entity_poly.pdbx_seq_one_letter_code
_entity_poly.pdbx_strand_id
1 'polypeptide(L)'
;MVDLDKIRGSNSMLQGERVPEKGIKRKNFEGKEAFETTKLIELLSGFSLLLQQINALLKKNFILAWRNRRSTFLQLFSSFFFIAFMFALRKTNKYTESRPNFCAKVRDTKPITNSPIPACEDKLIINVPCFDFVWSGSGNQRLESIVNGIMTNNPGRTIPQSKVKSFRTKDELDKWLLDNPMRCPGALHLFETNAKEIR
;
A
#
# COMPACT_ATOMS: atom_id res chain seq x y z
N MET A 1 -50.51 5.77 -12.59
CA MET A 1 -50.63 6.27 -11.20
C MET A 1 -49.71 7.50 -11.07
N VAL A 2 -50.08 8.48 -10.23
CA VAL A 2 -49.78 9.93 -10.33
C VAL A 2 -49.03 10.40 -9.08
N ASP A 3 -48.06 11.36 -9.04
CA ASP A 3 -47.23 12.06 -10.06
C ASP A 3 -45.89 12.48 -9.36
N LEU A 4 -44.79 12.95 -9.98
CA LEU A 4 -44.53 13.71 -11.23
C LEU A 4 -44.67 15.26 -11.16
N ASP A 5 -44.20 15.93 -10.07
CA ASP A 5 -44.13 17.41 -10.03
C ASP A 5 -42.78 17.99 -9.53
N LYS A 6 -42.48 19.23 -9.97
CA LYS A 6 -41.38 20.16 -9.60
C LYS A 6 -39.93 19.92 -10.06
N ILE A 7 -39.71 20.16 -11.37
CA ILE A 7 -38.95 21.32 -11.93
C ILE A 7 -37.51 21.52 -11.41
N ARG A 8 -36.42 21.57 -12.19
CA ARG A 8 -36.13 21.82 -13.63
C ARG A 8 -36.41 23.22 -14.21
N GLY A 9 -35.59 24.20 -13.79
CA GLY A 9 -34.93 25.18 -14.69
C GLY A 9 -35.70 26.42 -15.16
N SER A 10 -34.97 27.54 -15.33
CA SER A 10 -34.93 28.36 -16.57
C SER A 10 -33.97 29.56 -16.46
N ASN A 11 -33.32 29.89 -17.60
CA ASN A 11 -32.66 31.18 -17.82
C ASN A 11 -33.69 32.23 -18.22
N SER A 12 -33.54 33.48 -17.75
CA SER A 12 -33.69 34.66 -18.62
C SER A 12 -33.18 35.94 -17.96
N MET A 13 -32.57 36.81 -18.78
CA MET A 13 -32.29 38.21 -18.51
C MET A 13 -33.56 38.99 -18.14
N LEU A 14 -33.44 40.10 -17.38
CA LEU A 14 -33.60 41.44 -17.95
C LEU A 14 -33.31 42.57 -16.93
N GLN A 15 -32.91 43.71 -17.50
CA GLN A 15 -32.95 45.09 -16.97
C GLN A 15 -32.04 45.45 -15.78
N GLY A 16 -31.47 46.65 -15.89
CA GLY A 16 -30.66 47.30 -14.85
C GLY A 16 -31.30 48.61 -14.40
N GLU A 17 -30.75 49.18 -13.34
CA GLU A 17 -31.28 50.41 -12.72
C GLU A 17 -30.17 51.45 -12.50
N ARG A 18 -30.55 52.74 -12.47
CA ARG A 18 -29.62 53.88 -12.45
C ARG A 18 -29.31 54.35 -11.03
N VAL A 19 -28.02 54.64 -10.81
CA VAL A 19 -27.41 55.80 -10.12
C VAL A 19 -28.32 56.64 -9.18
N PRO A 20 -27.82 56.97 -7.98
CA PRO A 20 -27.58 58.39 -7.71
C PRO A 20 -26.14 58.73 -7.27
N GLU A 21 -25.69 59.92 -7.66
CA GLU A 21 -24.40 60.50 -7.29
C GLU A 21 -24.26 60.79 -5.79
N LYS A 22 -23.02 60.71 -5.29
CA LYS A 22 -22.46 61.70 -4.33
C LYS A 22 -20.99 61.97 -4.65
N GLY A 23 -20.71 63.08 -5.34
CA GLY A 23 -19.34 63.59 -5.47
C GLY A 23 -18.91 64.35 -4.21
N ILE A 24 -17.59 64.39 -3.93
CA ILE A 24 -16.96 65.44 -3.10
C ILE A 24 -15.50 65.67 -3.56
N LYS A 25 -15.29 66.90 -4.06
CA LYS A 25 -14.06 67.72 -4.10
C LYS A 25 -12.73 67.11 -4.57
N ARG A 26 -12.36 67.47 -5.80
CA ARG A 26 -10.95 67.70 -6.18
C ARG A 26 -10.36 68.81 -5.30
N LYS A 27 -9.09 68.70 -4.92
CA LYS A 27 -8.21 69.86 -4.74
C LYS A 27 -7.14 69.78 -5.82
N ASN A 28 -7.11 70.76 -6.71
CA ASN A 28 -5.93 71.01 -7.54
C ASN A 28 -4.90 71.72 -6.66
N PHE A 29 -3.64 71.31 -6.76
CA PHE A 29 -2.51 72.14 -6.36
C PHE A 29 -1.53 72.11 -7.53
N GLU A 30 -1.44 73.23 -8.24
CA GLU A 30 -0.57 73.38 -9.40
C GLU A 30 0.87 73.70 -8.96
N GLY A 31 1.83 73.24 -9.75
CA GLY A 31 3.09 73.97 -9.94
C GLY A 31 4.38 73.26 -9.54
N LYS A 32 5.30 73.25 -10.51
CA LYS A 32 6.76 73.42 -10.34
C LYS A 32 7.63 72.27 -9.80
N GLU A 33 7.54 71.05 -10.34
CA GLU A 33 8.72 70.14 -10.39
C GLU A 33 8.95 69.46 -11.77
N ALA A 34 8.30 69.95 -12.83
CA ALA A 34 8.44 69.43 -14.20
C ALA A 34 9.73 69.88 -14.94
N PHE A 35 10.83 70.09 -14.21
CA PHE A 35 12.11 70.54 -14.78
C PHE A 35 13.31 69.64 -14.44
N GLU A 36 13.15 68.62 -13.59
CA GLU A 36 14.23 67.71 -13.21
C GLU A 36 14.09 66.31 -13.85
N THR A 37 13.46 66.25 -15.03
CA THR A 37 13.24 65.04 -15.83
C THR A 37 14.29 64.84 -16.94
N THR A 38 15.58 65.08 -16.65
CA THR A 38 16.64 65.05 -17.67
C THR A 38 17.95 64.35 -17.28
N LYS A 39 18.04 63.73 -16.11
CA LYS A 39 19.13 62.77 -15.77
C LYS A 39 18.64 61.64 -14.87
N LEU A 40 19.06 60.41 -15.22
CA LEU A 40 18.98 59.17 -14.43
C LEU A 40 17.66 58.37 -14.41
N ILE A 41 16.89 58.39 -15.51
CA ILE A 41 16.11 57.21 -15.90
C ILE A 41 16.45 56.84 -17.34
N GLU A 42 17.68 56.37 -17.55
CA GLU A 42 17.91 55.41 -18.64
C GLU A 42 17.06 54.18 -18.33
N LEU A 43 16.12 53.85 -19.24
CA LEU A 43 15.24 52.69 -19.13
C LEU A 43 16.04 51.39 -19.32
N LEU A 44 16.70 50.96 -18.24
CA LEU A 44 17.58 49.78 -18.19
C LEU A 44 16.81 48.45 -18.33
N SER A 45 16.44 48.15 -19.58
CA SER A 45 16.12 46.82 -20.13
C SER A 45 14.91 46.07 -19.56
N GLY A 46 14.07 45.54 -20.46
CA GLY A 46 12.92 44.71 -20.08
C GLY A 46 13.29 43.43 -19.30
N PHE A 47 14.48 42.85 -19.55
CA PHE A 47 14.91 41.63 -18.85
C PHE A 47 15.28 41.86 -17.38
N SER A 48 15.96 42.98 -17.06
CA SER A 48 16.25 43.36 -15.67
C SER A 48 14.96 43.59 -14.87
N LEU A 49 13.99 44.28 -15.47
CA LEU A 49 12.66 44.47 -14.89
C LEU A 49 11.90 43.16 -14.66
N LEU A 50 11.95 42.22 -15.61
CA LEU A 50 11.35 40.89 -15.43
C LEU A 50 12.01 40.11 -14.28
N LEU A 51 13.34 40.12 -14.16
CA LEU A 51 14.04 39.49 -13.05
C LEU A 51 13.69 40.14 -11.70
N GLN A 52 13.57 41.47 -11.64
CA GLN A 52 13.11 42.18 -10.45
C GLN A 52 11.68 41.79 -10.05
N GLN A 53 10.77 41.68 -11.01
CA GLN A 53 9.39 41.25 -10.77
C GLN A 53 9.31 39.78 -10.32
N ILE A 54 10.05 38.88 -10.97
CA ILE A 54 10.14 37.47 -10.57
C ILE A 54 10.67 37.36 -9.13
N ASN A 55 11.75 38.07 -8.79
CA ASN A 55 12.31 38.06 -7.44
C ASN A 55 11.36 38.67 -6.39
N ALA A 56 10.61 39.72 -6.72
CA ALA A 56 9.59 40.29 -5.84
C ALA A 56 8.44 39.31 -5.58
N LEU A 57 7.97 38.62 -6.63
CA LEU A 57 6.90 37.60 -6.54
C LEU A 57 7.38 36.34 -5.80
N LEU A 58 8.60 35.87 -6.06
CA LEU A 58 9.20 34.75 -5.33
C LEU A 58 9.38 35.10 -3.85
N LYS A 59 9.90 36.29 -3.52
CA LYS A 59 10.03 36.75 -2.13
C LYS A 59 8.68 36.82 -1.41
N LYS A 60 7.63 37.32 -2.07
CA LYS A 60 6.26 37.36 -1.53
C LYS A 60 5.71 35.94 -1.26
N ASN A 61 5.82 35.04 -2.23
CA ASN A 61 5.35 33.66 -2.08
C ASN A 61 6.17 32.86 -1.06
N PHE A 62 7.48 33.10 -0.98
CA PHE A 62 8.36 32.51 0.03
C PHE A 62 8.00 32.98 1.44
N ILE A 63 7.75 34.28 1.65
CA ILE A 63 7.29 34.80 2.95
C ILE A 63 5.92 34.19 3.35
N LEU A 64 5.02 34.00 2.38
CA LEU A 64 3.73 33.34 2.63
C LEU A 64 3.90 31.86 3.01
N ALA A 65 4.73 31.12 2.28
CA ALA A 65 5.12 29.74 2.58
C ALA A 65 5.82 29.61 3.95
N TRP A 66 6.65 30.60 4.31
CA TRP A 66 7.38 30.69 5.58
C TRP A 66 6.51 31.07 6.78
N ARG A 67 5.36 31.73 6.54
CA ARG A 67 4.33 31.94 7.56
C ARG A 67 3.47 30.67 7.73
N ASN A 68 3.12 29.99 6.64
CA ASN A 68 2.36 28.73 6.70
C ASN A 68 3.26 27.47 6.70
N ARG A 69 4.25 27.43 7.61
CA ARG A 69 5.25 26.33 7.65
C ARG A 69 4.63 24.95 7.83
N ARG A 70 3.48 24.84 8.52
CA ARG A 70 2.83 23.54 8.76
C ARG A 70 2.30 22.93 7.46
N SER A 71 1.61 23.72 6.63
CA SER A 71 1.06 23.23 5.35
C SER A 71 2.17 22.84 4.38
N THR A 72 3.20 23.68 4.24
CA THR A 72 4.32 23.43 3.34
C THR A 72 5.21 22.27 3.81
N PHE A 73 5.45 22.15 5.13
CA PHE A 73 6.13 20.98 5.69
C PHE A 73 5.33 19.69 5.46
N LEU A 74 4.02 19.66 5.78
CA LEU A 74 3.19 18.46 5.57
C LEU A 74 3.15 18.04 4.09
N GLN A 75 3.05 18.98 3.17
CA GLN A 75 3.01 18.69 1.74
C GLN A 75 4.34 18.11 1.21
N LEU A 76 5.49 18.64 1.65
CA LEU A 76 6.81 18.14 1.24
C LEU A 76 7.19 16.83 1.97
N PHE A 77 6.90 16.75 3.26
CA PHE A 77 7.17 15.58 4.10
C PHE A 77 6.29 14.38 3.71
N SER A 78 5.05 14.62 3.26
CA SER A 78 4.16 13.60 2.67
C SER A 78 4.87 12.75 1.63
N SER A 79 5.43 13.37 0.58
CA SER A 79 6.12 12.66 -0.50
C SER A 79 7.32 11.85 0.00
N PHE A 80 8.11 12.41 0.91
CA PHE A 80 9.25 11.70 1.52
C PHE A 80 8.81 10.52 2.38
N PHE A 81 7.77 10.71 3.20
CA PHE A 81 7.19 9.68 4.04
C PHE A 81 6.63 8.52 3.20
N PHE A 82 5.89 8.78 2.11
CA PHE A 82 5.39 7.73 1.24
C PHE A 82 6.51 6.93 0.56
N ILE A 83 7.61 7.57 0.14
CA ILE A 83 8.79 6.87 -0.42
C ILE A 83 9.45 5.99 0.65
N ALA A 84 9.67 6.52 1.86
CA ALA A 84 10.24 5.77 2.98
C ALA A 84 9.33 4.59 3.41
N PHE A 85 8.02 4.79 3.42
CA PHE A 85 7.02 3.76 3.72
C PHE A 85 7.02 2.66 2.66
N MET A 86 7.05 3.01 1.36
CA MET A 86 7.18 2.03 0.28
C MET A 86 8.48 1.22 0.36
N PHE A 87 9.59 1.85 0.79
CA PHE A 87 10.84 1.13 1.06
C PHE A 87 10.71 0.19 2.27
N ALA A 88 10.06 0.63 3.35
CA ALA A 88 9.78 -0.21 4.52
C ALA A 88 8.88 -1.40 4.17
N LEU A 89 7.82 -1.22 3.38
CA LEU A 89 6.98 -2.29 2.84
C LEU A 89 7.78 -3.27 1.98
N ARG A 90 8.65 -2.78 1.10
CA ARG A 90 9.56 -3.65 0.33
C ARG A 90 10.54 -4.41 1.23
N LYS A 91 10.96 -3.83 2.35
CA LYS A 91 11.84 -4.49 3.32
C LYS A 91 11.10 -5.56 4.13
N THR A 92 9.88 -5.30 4.58
CA THR A 92 9.03 -6.31 5.26
C THR A 92 8.59 -7.41 4.32
N ASN A 93 8.21 -7.08 3.07
CA ASN A 93 7.94 -8.09 2.06
C ASN A 93 9.18 -8.89 1.71
N LYS A 94 10.37 -8.28 1.67
CA LYS A 94 11.62 -9.06 1.59
C LYS A 94 11.82 -10.00 2.78
N TYR A 95 11.37 -9.70 4.00
CA TYR A 95 11.40 -10.69 5.09
C TYR A 95 10.33 -11.78 4.95
N THR A 96 9.22 -11.51 4.25
CA THR A 96 8.16 -12.49 3.96
C THR A 96 8.51 -13.41 2.78
N GLU A 97 9.06 -12.85 1.69
CA GLU A 97 9.59 -13.55 0.51
C GLU A 97 10.96 -14.18 0.77
N SER A 98 11.75 -13.61 1.69
CA SER A 98 12.92 -14.26 2.31
C SER A 98 12.54 -14.96 3.61
N ARG A 99 11.30 -15.49 3.72
CA ARG A 99 11.21 -16.86 4.22
C ARG A 99 11.97 -17.69 3.19
N PRO A 100 13.21 -18.10 3.51
CA PRO A 100 14.06 -18.70 2.49
C PRO A 100 13.38 -19.97 2.00
N ASN A 101 13.77 -20.38 0.79
CA ASN A 101 13.64 -21.75 0.34
C ASN A 101 13.84 -22.70 1.51
N PHE A 102 12.91 -23.64 1.69
CA PHE A 102 13.12 -24.81 2.55
C PHE A 102 14.54 -25.34 2.29
N CYS A 103 15.29 -25.60 3.37
CA CYS A 103 16.70 -26.01 3.35
C CYS A 103 17.74 -24.91 3.06
N ALA A 104 18.01 -24.05 4.07
CA ALA A 104 19.40 -23.89 4.46
C ALA A 104 19.88 -25.26 5.00
N LYS A 105 20.93 -25.86 4.41
CA LYS A 105 21.39 -27.22 4.78
C LYS A 105 22.15 -27.18 6.11
N VAL A 106 21.40 -27.09 7.22
CA VAL A 106 21.92 -27.17 8.59
C VAL A 106 22.56 -28.54 8.79
N ARG A 107 23.88 -28.57 8.97
CA ARG A 107 24.65 -29.81 9.08
C ARG A 107 24.45 -30.52 10.42
N ASP A 108 24.21 -29.77 11.49
CA ASP A 108 23.95 -30.29 12.84
C ASP A 108 22.66 -29.68 13.38
N THR A 109 21.54 -30.37 13.19
CA THR A 109 20.26 -29.99 13.81
C THR A 109 20.16 -30.73 15.14
N LYS A 110 20.10 -29.99 16.27
CA LYS A 110 19.75 -30.60 17.56
C LYS A 110 18.41 -31.35 17.40
N PRO A 111 18.25 -32.57 17.93
CA PRO A 111 17.02 -33.33 17.74
C PRO A 111 15.83 -32.50 18.24
N ILE A 112 14.97 -32.13 17.30
CA ILE A 112 13.73 -31.41 17.61
C ILE A 112 12.84 -32.42 18.33
N THR A 113 12.60 -32.19 19.62
CA THR A 113 11.63 -32.97 20.38
C THR A 113 10.28 -32.84 19.69
N ASN A 114 9.68 -33.97 19.31
CA ASN A 114 8.48 -34.06 18.47
C ASN A 114 7.40 -33.06 18.94
N SER A 115 7.30 -31.91 18.27
CA SER A 115 6.30 -30.90 18.62
C SER A 115 4.94 -31.41 18.18
N PRO A 116 3.90 -31.32 19.02
CA PRO A 116 2.54 -31.71 18.64
C PRO A 116 2.05 -30.88 17.46
N ILE A 117 1.31 -31.51 16.56
CA ILE A 117 0.49 -30.84 15.55
C ILE A 117 -0.82 -30.42 16.26
N PRO A 118 -1.06 -29.13 16.52
CA PRO A 118 -2.30 -28.65 17.12
C PRO A 118 -3.49 -28.86 16.17
N ALA A 119 -4.72 -28.73 16.65
CA ALA A 119 -5.88 -28.77 15.77
C ALA A 119 -5.89 -27.52 14.87
N CYS A 120 -6.41 -27.63 13.65
CA CYS A 120 -6.46 -26.46 12.76
C CYS A 120 -7.32 -25.32 13.32
N GLU A 121 -8.34 -25.64 14.14
CA GLU A 121 -9.15 -24.69 14.91
C GLU A 121 -8.36 -23.85 15.92
N ASP A 122 -7.22 -24.34 16.42
CA ASP A 122 -6.40 -23.61 17.42
C ASP A 122 -5.69 -22.39 16.82
N LYS A 123 -5.72 -22.23 15.48
CA LYS A 123 -5.17 -21.06 14.80
C LYS A 123 -6.15 -19.89 14.78
N LEU A 124 -5.66 -18.73 15.26
CA LEU A 124 -6.35 -17.43 15.25
C LEU A 124 -6.93 -16.98 13.89
N ILE A 125 -6.41 -17.52 12.78
CA ILE A 125 -6.89 -17.23 11.42
C ILE A 125 -6.91 -18.56 10.66
N ILE A 126 -8.10 -19.15 10.51
CA ILE A 126 -8.34 -20.39 9.78
C ILE A 126 -9.76 -20.36 9.19
N ASN A 127 -9.93 -20.90 7.97
CA ASN A 127 -11.22 -21.03 7.29
C ASN A 127 -11.80 -22.41 7.51
N VAL A 128 -13.04 -22.49 8.04
CA VAL A 128 -13.77 -23.75 8.25
C VAL A 128 -14.51 -24.15 6.96
N PRO A 129 -14.57 -25.46 6.58
CA PRO A 129 -13.87 -26.59 7.18
C PRO A 129 -12.35 -26.53 6.95
N CYS A 130 -11.59 -26.86 8.00
CA CYS A 130 -10.13 -26.87 8.00
C CYS A 130 -9.56 -28.28 8.21
N PHE A 131 -8.33 -28.47 7.74
CA PHE A 131 -7.53 -29.68 7.89
C PHE A 131 -6.29 -29.41 8.75
N ASP A 132 -5.88 -30.37 9.57
CA ASP A 132 -4.71 -30.26 10.47
C ASP A 132 -3.40 -30.30 9.67
N PHE A 133 -3.36 -31.12 8.62
CA PHE A 133 -2.36 -31.05 7.56
C PHE A 133 -2.93 -31.65 6.27
N VAL A 134 -2.31 -31.29 5.14
CA VAL A 134 -2.55 -31.95 3.84
C VAL A 134 -1.26 -32.56 3.31
N TRP A 135 -1.35 -33.59 2.48
CA TRP A 135 -0.16 -34.27 1.97
C TRP A 135 -0.32 -34.79 0.54
N SER A 136 0.78 -34.86 -0.21
CA SER A 136 0.82 -35.40 -1.57
C SER A 136 1.67 -36.68 -1.64
N GLY A 137 1.31 -37.58 -2.55
CA GLY A 137 1.94 -38.90 -2.74
C GLY A 137 1.00 -40.08 -2.47
N SER A 138 -0.32 -39.88 -2.52
CA SER A 138 -1.29 -40.96 -2.30
C SER A 138 -1.26 -42.04 -3.38
N GLY A 139 -1.59 -43.27 -3.01
CA GLY A 139 -1.41 -44.46 -3.85
C GLY A 139 -0.04 -45.13 -3.70
N ASN A 140 0.85 -44.61 -2.86
CA ASN A 140 2.02 -45.34 -2.38
C ASN A 140 1.80 -45.77 -0.92
N GLN A 141 1.64 -47.08 -0.72
CA GLN A 141 1.37 -47.69 0.60
C GLN A 141 2.44 -47.36 1.65
N ARG A 142 3.69 -47.13 1.24
CA ARG A 142 4.79 -46.72 2.14
C ARG A 142 4.62 -45.28 2.63
N LEU A 143 4.13 -44.39 1.78
CA LEU A 143 3.87 -43.00 2.16
C LEU A 143 2.61 -42.90 3.02
N GLU A 144 1.59 -43.71 2.72
CA GLU A 144 0.39 -43.86 3.54
C GLU A 144 0.70 -44.41 4.94
N SER A 145 1.60 -45.38 5.07
CA SER A 145 2.01 -45.89 6.39
C SER A 145 2.77 -44.83 7.23
N ILE A 146 3.58 -43.98 6.60
CA ILE A 146 4.22 -42.83 7.25
C ILE A 146 3.16 -41.83 7.75
N VAL A 147 2.19 -41.47 6.91
CA VAL A 147 1.11 -40.54 7.27
C VAL A 147 0.23 -41.09 8.40
N ASN A 148 -0.17 -42.36 8.33
CA ASN A 148 -0.88 -43.03 9.41
C ASN A 148 -0.04 -43.05 10.70
N GLY A 149 1.27 -43.25 10.60
CA GLY A 149 2.23 -43.13 11.70
C GLY A 149 2.24 -41.73 12.33
N ILE A 150 2.27 -40.67 11.52
CA ILE A 150 2.18 -39.27 11.99
C ILE A 150 0.86 -39.04 12.73
N MET A 151 -0.26 -39.50 12.18
CA MET A 151 -1.59 -39.29 12.77
C MET A 151 -1.79 -40.01 14.10
N THR A 152 -1.29 -41.25 14.21
CA THR A 152 -1.42 -42.10 15.40
C THR A 152 -0.43 -41.75 16.51
N ASN A 153 0.77 -41.28 16.16
CA ASN A 153 1.82 -40.93 17.12
C ASN A 153 1.95 -39.41 17.38
N ASN A 154 0.99 -38.60 16.93
CA ASN A 154 0.97 -37.17 17.21
C ASN A 154 0.83 -36.91 18.73
N PRO A 155 1.78 -36.23 19.39
CA PRO A 155 1.71 -36.00 20.83
C PRO A 155 0.46 -35.21 21.24
N GLY A 156 -0.11 -35.56 22.39
CA GLY A 156 -1.27 -34.87 22.99
C GLY A 156 -2.63 -35.18 22.36
N ARG A 157 -2.71 -35.58 21.08
CA ARG A 157 -3.96 -36.03 20.43
C ARG A 157 -3.70 -36.87 19.18
N THR A 158 -4.46 -37.94 18.98
CA THR A 158 -4.55 -38.61 17.67
C THR A 158 -5.20 -37.68 16.65
N ILE A 159 -4.64 -37.58 15.44
CA ILE A 159 -5.22 -36.81 14.35
C ILE A 159 -6.27 -37.67 13.64
N PRO A 160 -7.55 -37.26 13.54
CA PRO A 160 -8.58 -38.05 12.86
C PRO A 160 -8.46 -37.93 11.33
N GLN A 161 -8.84 -38.99 10.61
CA GLN A 161 -8.77 -39.02 9.13
C GLN A 161 -9.60 -37.92 8.45
N SER A 162 -10.68 -37.44 9.09
CA SER A 162 -11.47 -36.30 8.62
C SER A 162 -10.72 -34.97 8.62
N LYS A 163 -9.60 -34.88 9.36
CA LYS A 163 -8.72 -33.70 9.45
C LYS A 163 -7.49 -33.79 8.56
N VAL A 164 -7.34 -34.84 7.76
CA VAL A 164 -6.21 -35.02 6.85
C VAL A 164 -6.75 -35.14 5.42
N LYS A 165 -6.13 -34.42 4.48
CA LYS A 165 -6.47 -34.54 3.06
C LYS A 165 -5.25 -34.97 2.24
N SER A 166 -5.45 -36.00 1.42
CA SER A 166 -4.43 -36.56 0.54
C SER A 166 -4.62 -36.11 -0.91
N PHE A 167 -3.51 -35.99 -1.62
CA PHE A 167 -3.43 -35.67 -3.05
C PHE A 167 -2.47 -36.65 -3.73
N ARG A 168 -2.69 -36.94 -5.01
CA ARG A 168 -1.87 -37.91 -5.73
C ARG A 168 -0.53 -37.30 -6.12
N THR A 169 -0.57 -36.07 -6.61
CA THR A 169 0.62 -35.33 -7.07
C THR A 169 0.87 -34.09 -6.23
N LYS A 170 2.10 -33.54 -6.33
CA LYS A 170 2.44 -32.24 -5.75
C LYS A 170 1.57 -31.13 -6.35
N ASP A 171 1.43 -31.10 -7.67
CA ASP A 171 0.74 -30.02 -8.38
C ASP A 171 -0.76 -29.94 -8.05
N GLU A 172 -1.41 -31.09 -7.83
CA GLU A 172 -2.78 -31.15 -7.29
C GLU A 172 -2.91 -30.51 -5.90
N LEU A 173 -1.93 -30.77 -5.02
CA LEU A 173 -1.90 -30.20 -3.68
C LEU A 173 -1.67 -28.68 -3.73
N ASP A 174 -0.65 -28.25 -4.48
CA ASP A 174 -0.27 -26.84 -4.60
C ASP A 174 -1.42 -26.03 -5.20
N LYS A 175 -2.07 -26.56 -6.25
CA LYS A 175 -3.30 -25.97 -6.79
C LYS A 175 -4.42 -25.90 -5.74
N TRP A 176 -4.66 -26.98 -5.00
CA TRP A 176 -5.70 -26.97 -3.97
C TRP A 176 -5.42 -25.95 -2.87
N LEU A 177 -4.16 -25.77 -2.43
CA LEU A 177 -3.77 -24.74 -1.46
C LEU A 177 -4.05 -23.32 -1.96
N LEU A 178 -3.76 -23.04 -3.24
CA LEU A 178 -4.05 -21.75 -3.87
C LEU A 178 -5.57 -21.49 -3.97
N ASP A 179 -6.34 -22.51 -4.34
CA ASP A 179 -7.82 -22.44 -4.43
C ASP A 179 -8.49 -22.41 -3.03
N ASN A 180 -7.78 -22.76 -1.95
CA ASN A 180 -8.32 -22.92 -0.59
C ASN A 180 -7.47 -22.20 0.47
N PRO A 181 -7.31 -20.86 0.37
CA PRO A 181 -6.48 -20.10 1.30
C PRO A 181 -6.97 -20.25 2.75
N MET A 182 -6.01 -20.32 3.68
CA MET A 182 -6.23 -20.45 5.12
C MET A 182 -7.05 -21.67 5.57
N ARG A 183 -7.20 -22.73 4.77
CA ARG A 183 -7.88 -23.98 5.20
C ARG A 183 -6.97 -25.02 5.87
N CYS A 184 -5.66 -24.81 5.88
CA CYS A 184 -4.69 -25.76 6.41
C CYS A 184 -3.47 -25.04 6.98
N PRO A 185 -2.91 -25.45 8.15
CA PRO A 185 -1.76 -24.78 8.74
C PRO A 185 -0.42 -25.17 8.11
N GLY A 186 -0.35 -26.27 7.34
CA GLY A 186 0.85 -26.77 6.68
C GLY A 186 0.57 -27.92 5.71
N ALA A 187 1.49 -28.15 4.78
CA ALA A 187 1.41 -29.20 3.77
C ALA A 187 2.69 -30.03 3.70
N LEU A 188 2.56 -31.31 3.35
CA LEU A 188 3.65 -32.28 3.29
C LEU A 188 3.76 -32.89 1.89
N HIS A 189 4.89 -32.69 1.22
CA HIS A 189 5.18 -33.38 -0.04
C HIS A 189 6.02 -34.62 0.23
N LEU A 190 5.41 -35.79 0.09
CA LEU A 190 6.10 -37.07 0.16
C LEU A 190 6.38 -37.58 -1.25
N PHE A 191 7.61 -38.02 -1.48
CA PHE A 191 8.04 -38.70 -2.69
C PHE A 191 9.07 -39.76 -2.34
N GLU A 192 9.09 -40.83 -3.12
CA GLU A 192 10.09 -41.90 -3.00
C GLU A 192 11.12 -41.72 -4.12
N THR A 193 12.40 -41.75 -3.76
CA THR A 193 13.53 -41.57 -4.69
C THR A 193 14.61 -42.62 -4.38
N ASN A 194 15.35 -43.03 -5.40
CA ASN A 194 16.41 -44.01 -5.25
C ASN A 194 17.66 -43.36 -4.67
N ALA A 195 18.26 -43.96 -3.64
CA ALA A 195 19.41 -43.38 -2.92
C ALA A 195 20.66 -43.09 -3.80
N LYS A 196 20.75 -43.66 -5.01
CA LYS A 196 21.80 -43.35 -6.00
C LYS A 196 21.65 -41.97 -6.66
N GLU A 197 20.45 -41.38 -6.61
CA GLU A 197 20.08 -40.14 -7.32
C GLU A 197 20.31 -38.87 -6.47
N ILE A 198 20.65 -39.04 -5.18
CA ILE A 198 20.81 -37.97 -4.18
C ILE A 198 22.30 -37.68 -3.88
N ARG A 199 23.20 -37.87 -4.86
CA ARG A 199 24.65 -37.61 -4.74
C ARG A 199 25.05 -36.30 -5.40
#